data_AF-A0A512BNP3-F1
#
_entry.id   AF-A0A512BNP3-F1
#
_cell.length_a   1.000
_cell.length_b   1.000
_cell.length_c   1.000
_cell.angle_alpha   90.00
_cell.angle_beta   90.00
_cell.angle_gamma   90.00
#
_symmetry.space_group_name_H-M   'P 1'
#
loop_
_entity.id
_entity.type
_entity.pdbx_description
1 polymer ?
#
loop_
_entity_poly.entity_id
_entity_poly.type
_entity_poly.pdbx_seq_one_letter_code
_entity_poly.pdbx_strand_id
1 'polypeptide(L)' 'MSLVHNEQTKLTATALNNIAVAFVIAGFVGPVVALGYGSDALPRGGIAIAVSFIWLFVGFILHSIAKLILRDLEP' A
#
# COMPACT_ATOMS: atom_id res chain seq x y z
N MET A 1 -23.90 15.91 14.85
CA MET A 1 -22.61 16.56 14.51
C MET A 1 -21.56 15.55 14.00
N SER A 2 -21.91 14.27 13.82
CA SER A 2 -21.00 13.21 13.33
C SER A 2 -20.55 13.37 11.88
N LEU A 3 -21.27 14.14 11.05
CA LEU A 3 -20.97 14.29 9.61
C LEU A 3 -19.55 14.80 9.33
N VAL A 4 -19.12 15.88 10.00
CA VAL A 4 -17.77 16.45 9.80
C VAL A 4 -16.69 15.47 10.28
N HIS A 5 -16.92 14.81 11.41
CA HIS A 5 -16.00 13.78 11.92
C HIS A 5 -15.86 12.62 10.92
N ASN A 6 -16.98 12.12 10.39
CA ASN A 6 -17.00 11.04 9.41
C ASN A 6 -16.28 11.39 8.10
N GLU A 7 -16.40 12.63 7.63
CA GLU A 7 -15.64 13.10 6.46
C GLU A 7 -14.14 13.15 6.72
N GLN A 8 -13.72 13.63 7.89
CA GLN A 8 -12.30 13.64 8.29
C GLN A 8 -11.73 12.21 8.40
N THR A 9 -12.50 11.29 9.00
CA THR A 9 -12.13 9.87 9.11
C THR A 9 -12.00 9.23 7.73
N LYS A 10 -12.93 9.52 6.80
CA LYS A 10 -12.84 9.04 5.40
C LYS A 10 -11.64 9.61 4.65
N LEU A 11 -11.35 10.90 4.79
CA LEU A 11 -10.19 11.53 4.17
C LEU A 11 -8.89 10.88 4.66
N THR A 12 -8.80 10.63 5.97
CA THR A 12 -7.63 9.99 6.59
C THR A 12 -7.46 8.54 6.11
N ALA A 13 -8.53 7.76 6.13
CA ALA A 13 -8.50 6.38 5.63
C ALA A 13 -8.12 6.33 4.14
N THR A 14 -8.64 7.27 3.33
CA THR A 14 -8.31 7.37 1.90
C THR A 14 -6.83 7.70 1.70
N ALA A 15 -6.29 8.67 2.44
CA ALA A 15 -4.88 9.02 2.37
C ALA A 15 -3.99 7.82 2.73
N LEU A 16 -4.30 7.11 3.82
CA LEU A 16 -3.54 5.93 4.24
C LEU A 16 -3.63 4.79 3.21
N ASN A 17 -4.81 4.58 2.62
CA ASN A 17 -4.99 3.62 1.53
C ASN A 17 -4.17 4.00 0.28
N ASN A 18 -4.09 5.29 -0.08
CA ASN A 18 -3.28 5.72 -1.22
C ASN A 18 -1.79 5.47 -0.99
N ILE A 19 -1.30 5.66 0.25
CA ILE A 19 0.06 5.29 0.63
C ILE A 19 0.25 3.77 0.52
N ALA A 20 -0.69 2.97 1.01
CA ALA A 20 -0.66 1.51 0.87
C ALA A 20 -0.53 1.08 -0.60
N VAL A 21 -1.34 1.67 -1.49
CA VAL A 21 -1.28 1.42 -2.94
C VAL A 21 0.08 1.82 -3.51
N ALA A 22 0.62 2.97 -3.13
CA ALA A 22 1.94 3.41 -3.60
C ALA A 22 3.06 2.41 -3.22
N PHE A 23 3.02 1.86 -2.00
CA PHE A 23 3.97 0.83 -1.54
C PHE A 23 3.87 -0.45 -2.38
N VAL A 24 2.64 -0.90 -2.67
CA VAL A 24 2.42 -2.07 -3.54
C VAL A 24 2.91 -1.82 -4.96
N ILE A 25 2.58 -0.66 -5.54
CA ILE A 25 2.97 -0.35 -6.92
C ILE A 25 4.49 -0.18 -7.04
N ALA A 26 5.11 0.67 -6.23
CA ALA A 26 6.53 0.98 -6.34
C ALA A 26 7.42 -0.18 -5.87
N GLY A 27 7.03 -0.86 -4.79
CA GLY A 27 7.85 -1.89 -4.16
C GLY A 27 7.65 -3.31 -4.71
N PHE A 28 6.48 -3.62 -5.27
CA PHE A 28 6.17 -4.96 -5.76
C PHE A 28 5.82 -4.99 -7.26
N VAL A 29 4.81 -4.25 -7.71
CA VAL A 29 4.36 -4.32 -9.11
C VAL A 29 5.44 -3.85 -10.08
N GLY A 30 6.10 -2.72 -9.80
CA GLY A 30 7.18 -2.19 -10.62
C GLY A 30 8.32 -3.21 -10.85
N PRO A 31 8.92 -3.77 -9.77
CA PRO A 31 9.92 -4.82 -9.89
C PRO A 31 9.44 -6.07 -10.65
N VAL A 32 8.22 -6.55 -10.40
CA VAL A 32 7.66 -7.72 -11.11
C VAL A 32 7.53 -7.44 -12.62
N VAL A 33 7.04 -6.25 -12.99
CA VAL A 33 6.94 -5.83 -14.39
C VAL A 33 8.32 -5.73 -15.03
N ALA A 34 9.29 -5.12 -14.36
CA ALA A 34 10.64 -4.97 -14.89
C ALA A 34 11.40 -6.30 -15.00
N LEU A 35 11.12 -7.30 -14.14
CA LEU A 35 11.60 -8.67 -14.30
C LEU A 35 11.04 -9.31 -15.58
N GLY A 36 9.76 -9.10 -15.89
CA GLY A 36 9.12 -9.60 -17.11
C GLY A 36 9.75 -9.05 -18.40
N TYR A 37 10.32 -7.84 -18.35
CA TYR A 37 11.06 -7.23 -19.46
C TYR A 37 12.55 -7.59 -19.51
N GLY A 38 13.05 -8.41 -18.57
CA GLY A 38 14.46 -8.79 -18.52
C GLY A 38 15.40 -7.62 -18.18
N SER A 39 14.93 -6.62 -17.44
CA SER A 39 15.71 -5.42 -17.13
C SER A 39 17.00 -5.73 -16.35
N ASP A 40 18.15 -5.31 -16.87
CA ASP A 40 19.46 -5.44 -16.23
C ASP A 40 19.65 -4.55 -14.99
N ALA A 41 18.76 -3.55 -14.82
CA ALA A 41 18.77 -2.67 -13.64
C ALA A 41 18.26 -3.35 -12.37
N LEU A 42 17.69 -4.56 -12.46
CA LEU A 42 17.22 -5.33 -11.30
C LEU A 42 18.34 -6.21 -10.75
N PRO A 43 18.70 -6.08 -9.46
CA PRO A 43 19.60 -7.03 -8.82
C PRO A 43 18.99 -8.43 -8.92
N ARG A 44 19.64 -9.34 -9.65
CA ARG A 44 19.15 -10.71 -9.92
C ARG A 44 19.29 -11.66 -8.72
N GLY A 45 19.22 -11.14 -7.49
CA GLY A 45 19.43 -11.88 -6.25
C GLY A 45 18.14 -12.02 -5.43
N GLY A 46 18.08 -13.06 -4.59
CA GLY A 46 16.94 -13.31 -3.70
C GLY A 46 16.61 -12.14 -2.75
N ILE A 47 17.56 -11.25 -2.49
CA ILE A 47 17.36 -10.03 -1.68
C ILE A 47 16.35 -9.09 -2.34
N ALA A 48 16.43 -8.84 -3.66
CA ALA A 48 15.50 -7.94 -4.35
C ALA A 48 14.06 -8.47 -4.28
N ILE A 49 13.90 -9.78 -4.47
CA ILE A 49 12.60 -10.46 -4.33
C ILE A 49 12.08 -10.33 -2.90
N ALA A 50 12.92 -10.60 -1.90
CA ALA A 50 12.54 -10.48 -0.49
C ALA A 50 12.09 -9.05 -0.13
N VAL A 51 12.84 -8.04 -0.60
CA VAL A 51 12.48 -6.62 -0.42
C VAL A 51 11.13 -6.33 -1.07
N SER A 52 10.86 -6.81 -2.29
CA SER A 52 9.55 -6.61 -2.93
C SER A 52 8.39 -7.20 -2.13
N PHE A 53 8.56 -8.39 -1.54
CA PHE A 53 7.54 -8.98 -0.66
C PHE A 53 7.35 -8.20 0.65
N ILE A 54 8.43 -7.63 1.21
CA ILE A 54 8.32 -6.75 2.38
C ILE A 54 7.46 -5.53 2.05
N TRP A 55 7.69 -4.86 0.91
CA TRP A 55 6.87 -3.72 0.51
C TRP A 55 5.41 -4.09 0.25
N LEU A 56 5.16 -5.26 -0.35
CA LEU A 56 3.80 -5.79 -0.51
C LEU A 56 3.11 -5.99 0.84
N PHE A 57 3.80 -6.59 1.80
CA PHE A 57 3.28 -6.84 3.14
C PHE A 57 2.98 -5.54 3.90
N VAL A 58 3.88 -4.56 3.83
CA VAL A 58 3.66 -3.22 4.40
C VAL A 58 2.44 -2.55 3.77
N GLY A 59 2.29 -2.61 2.44
CA GLY A 59 1.10 -2.11 1.76
C GLY A 59 -0.19 -2.77 2.28
N PHE A 60 -0.18 -4.09 2.48
CA PHE A 60 -1.34 -4.81 3.01
C PHE A 60 -1.69 -4.43 4.45
N ILE A 61 -0.69 -4.23 5.31
CA ILE A 61 -0.89 -3.72 6.68
C ILE A 61 -1.54 -2.34 6.64
N LEU A 62 -0.98 -1.41 5.86
CA LEU A 62 -1.49 -0.03 5.76
C LEU A 62 -2.93 0.00 5.23
N HIS A 63 -3.23 -0.80 4.21
CA HIS A 63 -4.59 -0.95 3.70
C HIS A 63 -5.56 -1.49 4.78
N SER A 64 -5.11 -2.47 5.56
CA SER A 64 -5.90 -3.04 6.65
C SER A 64 -6.16 -2.00 7.75
N ILE A 65 -5.18 -1.17 8.10
CA ILE A 65 -5.35 -0.06 9.05
C ILE A 65 -6.36 0.96 8.49
N ALA A 66 -6.27 1.32 7.22
CA ALA A 66 -7.23 2.23 6.58
C ALA A 66 -8.67 1.69 6.67
N LYS A 67 -8.84 0.39 6.47
CA LYS A 67 -10.13 -0.29 6.62
C LYS A 67 -10.63 -0.29 8.07
N LEU A 68 -9.75 -0.44 9.05
CA LEU A 68 -10.11 -0.37 10.46
C LEU A 68 -10.57 1.04 10.85
N ILE A 69 -9.90 2.09 10.38
CA ILE A 69 -10.30 3.49 10.63
C ILE A 69 -11.72 3.77 10.11
N LEU A 70 -12.12 3.19 8.98
CA LEU A 70 -13.49 3.34 8.46
C LEU A 70 -14.56 2.63 9.31
N ARG A 71 -14.19 1.74 10.23
CA ARG A 71 -15.16 1.07 11.12
C ARG A 71 -15.59 1.98 12.26
N ASP A 72 -14.88 3.07 12.52
CA ASP A 72 -15.18 4.05 13.57
C ASP A 72 -16.20 5.11 13.11
N LEU A 73 -16.85 4.92 11.95
CA LEU A 73 -17.87 5.85 11.47
C LEU A 73 -19.13 5.79 12.34
N GLU A 74 -19.52 6.96 12.84
CA GLU A 74 -20.74 7.13 13.64
C GLU A 74 -21.98 7.24 12.73
N PRO A 75 -23.16 6.72 13.16
CA PRO A 75 -24.41 6.88 12.42
C PRO A 75 -24.90 8.33 12.31
#